data_AF-A0A7V2VLD4-F1
#
_entry.id   AF-A0A7V2VLD4-F1
#
_cell.length_a   1.000
_cell.length_b   1.000
_cell.length_c   1.000
_cell.angle_alpha   90.00
_cell.angle_beta   90.00
_cell.angle_gamma   90.00
#
_symmetry.space_group_name_H-M   'P 1'
#
loop_
_entity.id
_entity.type
_entity.pdbx_description
1 polymer ?
#
loop_
_entity_poly.entity_id
_entity_poly.type
_entity_poly.pdbx_seq_one_letter_code
_entity_poly.pdbx_strand_id
1 'polypeptide(L)'
;METRSETTGKDPETPIVNDEHRGRGLDFLAQVLRVREEAIETTARLETAIDRIGKLAIADAHPPAAVAERTEAVGVTKGKLNILNTILLGILAGVFIGLGAMFCTVVTTDAGLGFGLTKLLGGLVFCLGLILVVLAGAELFTGNCLIVMSWLSGRTPFTHLLRNWGLVYVANLAGALSLVGLMFYANQWAFNGYGVGANALLIANAKVNLSFGAALARGILCNALVCLAIWLCFSARTVTDKILAILFPITAFVAAGFEHSIANMYFIPMGMLLADQPAVLSAAGITVEGVANLSWSGFVGNLVPVTLGNIIGGGILIGAVYWLTYLRKERATELVAARPWVKTVIPPLRRIKLEEPAPVPLTEPIRLQIEELIRAKVEEPAMLDRGGKALLAVLAKARDDSGFLAKLAENPAEVLKDYDLTTEERAALSSGDIRWVESKLGTVDEPLRTWLTARLSQEKW
;
A
#
# COMPACT_ATOMS: atom_id res chain seq x y z
N MET A 1 1.42 54.34 77.10
CA MET A 1 2.45 53.42 76.58
C MET A 1 2.90 53.97 75.23
N GLU A 2 4.21 54.21 75.09
CA GLU A 2 5.04 54.23 73.87
C GLU A 2 4.47 54.94 72.60
N THR A 3 4.97 56.13 72.17
CA THR A 3 6.20 56.39 71.35
C THR A 3 6.16 55.68 69.98
N ARG A 4 6.44 56.20 68.76
CA ARG A 4 7.06 57.42 68.14
C ARG A 4 6.64 57.42 66.62
N SER A 5 6.83 58.40 65.72
CA SER A 5 7.27 59.82 65.73
C SER A 5 6.98 60.51 64.37
N GLU A 6 7.28 61.81 64.30
CA GLU A 6 7.74 62.65 63.16
C GLU A 6 8.59 61.92 62.07
N THR A 7 8.75 62.36 60.80
CA THR A 7 8.25 63.50 59.97
C THR A 7 8.57 63.27 58.48
N THR A 8 7.77 63.87 57.57
CA THR A 8 8.03 64.27 56.16
C THR A 8 9.31 63.83 55.40
N GLY A 9 9.17 63.31 54.16
CA GLY A 9 10.24 63.43 53.14
C GLY A 9 10.14 62.54 51.89
N LYS A 10 9.76 63.15 50.74
CA LYS A 10 10.01 62.75 49.33
C LYS A 10 10.06 61.25 48.95
N ASP A 11 9.07 60.81 48.18
CA ASP A 11 9.19 59.61 47.34
C ASP A 11 10.18 59.82 46.17
N PRO A 12 11.02 58.83 45.84
CA PRO A 12 11.84 58.82 44.63
C PRO A 12 11.05 58.27 43.42
N GLU A 13 11.28 58.84 42.24
CA GLU A 13 10.70 58.36 40.99
C GLU A 13 11.17 56.92 40.66
N THR A 14 10.26 55.96 40.70
CA THR A 14 10.48 54.63 40.12
C THR A 14 10.33 54.72 38.59
N PRO A 15 11.28 54.15 37.81
CA PRO A 15 11.21 54.22 36.36
C PRO A 15 10.07 53.34 35.84
N ILE A 16 9.11 53.96 35.14
CA ILE A 16 8.03 53.27 34.43
C ILE A 16 8.65 52.51 33.25
N VAL A 17 8.85 51.20 33.41
CA VAL A 17 9.21 50.31 32.30
C VAL A 17 7.95 50.04 31.49
N ASN A 18 7.90 50.54 30.25
CA ASN A 18 6.75 50.42 29.35
C ASN A 18 6.32 48.96 29.13
N ASP A 19 5.07 48.64 29.47
CA ASP A 19 4.45 47.33 29.25
C ASP A 19 4.35 46.97 27.75
N GLU A 20 4.40 47.97 26.85
CA GLU A 20 4.48 47.78 25.40
C GLU A 20 5.67 46.93 24.92
N HIS A 21 6.76 46.86 25.70
CA HIS A 21 7.91 46.02 25.35
C HIS A 21 7.68 44.54 25.70
N ARG A 22 6.73 44.25 26.61
CA ARG A 22 6.41 42.89 27.05
C ARG A 22 5.48 42.17 26.07
N GLY A 23 4.50 42.89 25.51
CA GLY A 23 3.64 42.38 24.43
C GLY A 23 4.41 42.06 23.15
N ARG A 24 5.21 43.01 22.66
CA ARG A 24 6.03 42.84 21.43
C ARG A 24 7.00 41.64 21.50
N GLY A 25 7.55 41.35 22.68
CA GLY A 25 8.40 40.18 22.88
C GLY A 25 7.66 38.84 22.80
N LEU A 26 6.38 38.80 23.23
CA LEU A 26 5.53 37.61 23.16
C LEU A 26 5.02 37.35 21.74
N ASP A 27 4.60 38.41 21.02
CA ASP A 27 4.21 38.30 19.62
C ASP A 27 5.38 37.86 18.73
N PHE A 28 6.58 38.40 18.98
CA PHE A 28 7.81 37.94 18.32
C PHE A 28 8.10 36.47 18.63
N LEU A 29 7.94 36.02 19.88
CA LEU A 29 8.12 34.61 20.25
C LEU A 29 7.10 33.71 19.54
N ALA A 30 5.83 34.11 19.47
CA ALA A 30 4.78 33.36 18.79
C ALA A 30 5.04 33.27 17.27
N GLN A 31 5.52 34.36 16.66
CA GLN A 31 5.89 34.39 15.25
C GLN A 31 7.12 33.51 14.96
N VAL A 32 8.14 33.55 15.83
CA VAL A 32 9.32 32.66 15.75
C VAL A 32 8.93 31.19 15.93
N LEU A 33 8.03 30.87 16.87
CA LEU A 33 7.52 29.51 17.07
C LEU A 33 6.74 29.01 15.84
N ARG A 34 5.88 29.85 15.26
CA ARG A 34 5.10 29.50 14.06
C ARG A 34 5.98 29.31 12.82
N VAL A 35 6.97 30.18 12.61
CA VAL A 35 7.98 30.00 11.54
C VAL A 35 8.82 28.74 11.79
N ARG A 36 9.11 28.41 13.05
CA ARG A 36 9.80 27.15 13.40
C ARG A 36 8.93 25.92 13.13
N GLU A 37 7.63 25.97 13.41
CA GLU A 37 6.68 24.89 13.08
C GLU A 37 6.52 24.71 11.57
N GLU A 38 6.34 25.80 10.80
CA GLU A 38 6.28 25.76 9.34
C GLU A 38 7.60 25.30 8.72
N ALA A 39 8.75 25.69 9.29
CA ALA A 39 10.06 25.21 8.87
C ALA A 39 10.23 23.71 9.17
N ILE A 40 9.82 23.23 10.34
CA ILE A 40 9.81 21.80 10.72
C ILE A 40 8.89 21.00 9.79
N GLU A 41 7.70 21.52 9.48
CA GLU A 41 6.79 20.85 8.54
C GLU A 41 7.38 20.82 7.12
N THR A 42 8.04 21.91 6.70
CA THR A 42 8.69 21.99 5.40
C THR A 42 9.90 21.06 5.31
N THR A 43 10.74 20.97 6.34
CA THR A 43 11.85 19.99 6.38
C THR A 43 11.33 18.57 6.46
N ALA A 44 10.30 18.27 7.27
CA ALA A 44 9.69 16.93 7.31
C ALA A 44 9.08 16.53 5.94
N ARG A 45 8.44 17.46 5.23
CA ARG A 45 7.95 17.25 3.85
C ARG A 45 9.12 17.05 2.86
N LEU A 46 10.21 17.81 3.00
CA LEU A 46 11.41 17.69 2.16
C LEU A 46 12.18 16.40 2.42
N GLU A 47 12.36 15.99 3.68
CA GLU A 47 12.90 14.69 4.09
C GLU A 47 12.03 13.55 3.56
N THR A 48 10.70 13.66 3.65
CA THR A 48 9.77 12.70 3.05
C THR A 48 9.92 12.64 1.52
N ALA A 49 10.20 13.78 0.87
CA ALA A 49 10.46 13.83 -0.57
C ALA A 49 11.83 13.24 -0.92
N ILE A 50 12.89 13.51 -0.15
CA ILE A 50 14.24 12.98 -0.31
C ILE A 50 14.27 11.47 -0.04
N ASP A 51 13.56 10.98 0.97
CA ASP A 51 13.35 9.55 1.24
C ASP A 51 12.59 8.87 0.09
N ARG A 52 11.54 9.50 -0.44
CA ARG A 52 10.86 9.01 -1.65
C ARG A 52 11.80 8.98 -2.86
N ILE A 53 12.59 10.04 -3.09
CA ILE A 53 13.56 10.14 -4.18
C ILE A 53 14.67 9.08 -4.00
N GLY A 54 15.18 8.85 -2.79
CA GLY A 54 16.14 7.79 -2.48
C GLY A 54 15.56 6.39 -2.72
N LYS A 55 14.32 6.14 -2.29
CA LYS A 55 13.57 4.89 -2.57
C LYS A 55 13.25 4.67 -4.05
N LEU A 56 13.24 5.75 -4.85
CA LEU A 56 13.14 5.73 -6.32
C LEU A 56 14.51 5.59 -7.01
N ALA A 57 15.59 6.10 -6.41
CA ALA A 57 16.93 6.15 -7.00
C ALA A 57 17.77 4.88 -6.80
N ILE A 58 17.39 4.01 -5.85
CA ILE A 58 18.08 2.73 -5.63
C ILE A 58 17.44 1.63 -6.51
N ALA A 59 18.26 1.03 -7.39
CA ALA A 59 17.86 0.00 -8.36
C ALA A 59 17.55 -1.38 -7.75
N ASP A 60 17.60 -1.51 -6.42
CA ASP A 60 17.46 -2.79 -5.72
C ASP A 60 16.00 -3.23 -5.52
N ALA A 61 15.83 -4.56 -5.44
CA ALA A 61 14.58 -5.19 -5.03
C ALA A 61 14.20 -4.77 -3.60
N HIS A 62 12.89 -4.70 -3.29
CA HIS A 62 12.46 -4.25 -1.97
C HIS A 62 12.92 -5.24 -0.87
N PRO A 63 13.48 -4.75 0.25
CA PRO A 63 13.92 -5.60 1.34
C PRO A 63 12.73 -6.29 2.03
N PRO A 64 12.91 -7.47 2.67
CA PRO A 64 11.80 -8.25 3.22
C PRO A 64 10.85 -7.50 4.17
N ALA A 65 11.33 -6.52 4.94
CA ALA A 65 10.50 -5.69 5.80
C ALA A 65 9.48 -4.86 4.98
N ALA A 66 9.93 -4.17 3.92
CA ALA A 66 9.05 -3.41 3.02
C ALA A 66 8.08 -4.32 2.25
N VAL A 67 8.49 -5.56 1.94
CA VAL A 67 7.61 -6.57 1.34
C VAL A 67 6.50 -6.99 2.33
N ALA A 68 6.81 -7.08 3.63
CA ALA A 68 5.83 -7.38 4.66
C ALA A 68 4.73 -6.31 4.73
N GLU A 69 5.10 -5.03 4.76
CA GLU A 69 4.17 -3.91 4.73
C GLU A 69 3.32 -3.90 3.45
N ARG A 70 3.93 -4.15 2.29
CA ARG A 70 3.22 -4.22 1.01
C ARG A 70 2.20 -5.36 1.00
N THR A 71 2.57 -6.52 1.53
CA THR A 71 1.69 -7.70 1.62
C THR A 71 0.52 -7.44 2.56
N GLU A 72 0.76 -6.78 3.71
CA GLU A 72 -0.28 -6.33 4.62
C GLU A 72 -1.25 -5.34 3.95
N ALA A 73 -0.74 -4.31 3.27
CA ALA A 73 -1.54 -3.31 2.57
C ALA A 73 -2.41 -3.93 1.46
N VAL A 74 -1.85 -4.85 0.65
CA VAL A 74 -2.61 -5.63 -0.33
C VAL A 74 -3.70 -6.47 0.35
N GLY A 75 -3.41 -7.06 1.51
CA GLY A 75 -4.39 -7.79 2.31
C GLY A 75 -5.59 -6.95 2.73
N VAL A 76 -5.36 -5.70 3.17
CA VAL A 76 -6.43 -4.74 3.50
C VAL A 76 -7.28 -4.41 2.27
N THR A 77 -6.65 -4.16 1.12
CA THR A 77 -7.35 -3.86 -0.14
C THR A 77 -8.22 -5.03 -0.60
N LYS A 78 -7.68 -6.26 -0.63
CA LYS A 78 -8.43 -7.47 -1.01
C LYS A 78 -9.56 -7.80 -0.05
N GLY A 79 -9.37 -7.57 1.25
CA GLY A 79 -10.42 -7.71 2.27
C GLY A 79 -11.59 -6.71 2.10
N LYS A 80 -11.36 -5.57 1.43
CA LYS A 80 -12.39 -4.54 1.17
C LYS A 80 -12.97 -4.57 -0.25
N LEU A 81 -12.49 -5.47 -1.12
CA LEU A 81 -12.91 -5.54 -2.52
C LEU A 81 -14.42 -5.82 -2.63
N ASN A 82 -15.09 -5.20 -3.60
CA ASN A 82 -16.52 -5.39 -3.84
C ASN A 82 -16.82 -6.82 -4.35
N ILE A 83 -18.05 -7.30 -4.15
CA ILE A 83 -18.42 -8.70 -4.44
C ILE A 83 -18.21 -9.03 -5.94
N LEU A 84 -18.67 -8.14 -6.84
CA LEU A 84 -18.61 -8.37 -8.28
C LEU A 84 -17.17 -8.52 -8.77
N ASN A 85 -16.29 -7.59 -8.41
CA ASN A 85 -14.87 -7.64 -8.79
C ASN A 85 -14.19 -8.88 -8.20
N THR A 86 -14.50 -9.24 -6.94
CA THR A 86 -13.97 -10.46 -6.30
C THR A 86 -14.36 -11.72 -7.07
N ILE A 87 -15.62 -11.82 -7.52
CA ILE A 87 -16.12 -12.96 -8.29
C ILE A 87 -15.53 -12.99 -9.70
N LEU A 88 -15.56 -11.87 -10.44
CA LEU A 88 -15.06 -11.82 -11.82
C LEU A 88 -13.55 -12.11 -11.88
N LEU A 89 -12.75 -11.49 -11.01
CA LEU A 89 -11.31 -11.75 -10.92
C LEU A 89 -11.02 -13.16 -10.37
N GLY A 90 -11.91 -13.72 -9.55
CA GLY A 90 -11.83 -15.10 -9.08
C GLY A 90 -12.09 -16.13 -10.19
N ILE A 91 -13.08 -15.89 -11.05
CA ILE A 91 -13.34 -16.73 -12.22
C ILE A 91 -12.14 -16.72 -13.16
N LEU A 92 -11.57 -15.55 -13.45
CA LEU A 92 -10.36 -15.44 -14.27
C LEU A 92 -9.17 -16.20 -13.68
N ALA A 93 -8.93 -16.11 -12.37
CA ALA A 93 -7.86 -16.89 -11.73
C ALA A 93 -8.08 -18.41 -11.81
N GLY A 94 -9.32 -18.88 -11.70
CA GLY A 94 -9.67 -20.29 -11.92
C GLY A 94 -9.34 -20.76 -13.34
N VAL A 95 -9.73 -19.96 -14.34
CA VAL A 95 -9.39 -20.21 -15.75
C VAL A 95 -7.88 -20.20 -15.97
N PHE A 96 -7.15 -19.21 -15.45
CA PHE A 96 -5.70 -19.11 -15.64
C PHE A 96 -4.92 -20.29 -15.04
N ILE A 97 -5.25 -20.73 -13.82
CA ILE A 97 -4.64 -21.93 -13.23
C ILE A 97 -5.01 -23.18 -14.03
N GLY A 98 -6.25 -23.28 -14.51
CA GLY A 98 -6.68 -24.36 -15.41
C GLY A 98 -5.92 -24.38 -16.75
N LEU A 99 -5.59 -23.23 -17.34
CA LEU A 99 -4.77 -23.13 -18.55
C LEU A 99 -3.34 -23.63 -18.30
N GLY A 100 -2.75 -23.32 -17.14
CA GLY A 100 -1.46 -23.88 -16.71
C GLY A 100 -1.51 -25.40 -16.54
N ALA A 101 -2.60 -25.92 -15.95
CA ALA A 101 -2.85 -27.36 -15.79
C ALA A 101 -3.03 -28.08 -17.14
N MET A 102 -3.80 -27.50 -18.06
CA MET A 102 -3.96 -27.96 -19.44
C MET A 102 -2.61 -28.02 -20.16
N PHE A 103 -1.83 -26.93 -20.15
CA PHE A 103 -0.55 -26.87 -20.85
C PHE A 103 0.47 -27.88 -20.29
N CYS A 104 0.54 -28.02 -18.96
CA CYS A 104 1.30 -29.07 -18.29
C CYS A 104 0.88 -30.48 -18.74
N THR A 105 -0.42 -30.74 -18.89
CA THR A 105 -0.94 -32.04 -19.35
C THR A 105 -0.46 -32.35 -20.77
N VAL A 106 -0.56 -31.39 -21.69
CA VAL A 106 -0.11 -31.55 -23.08
C VAL A 106 1.39 -31.84 -23.12
N VAL A 107 2.21 -31.00 -22.47
CA VAL A 107 3.68 -31.06 -22.55
C VAL A 107 4.27 -32.28 -21.84
N THR A 108 3.57 -32.84 -20.84
CA THR A 108 3.99 -34.09 -20.18
C THR A 108 3.49 -35.35 -20.88
N THR A 109 2.61 -35.23 -21.88
CA THR A 109 2.15 -36.37 -22.69
C THR A 109 3.26 -36.82 -23.61
N ASP A 110 3.67 -38.09 -23.52
CA ASP A 110 4.65 -38.74 -24.39
C ASP A 110 6.00 -37.98 -24.53
N ALA A 111 6.43 -37.31 -23.45
CA ALA A 111 7.59 -36.43 -23.51
C ALA A 111 8.93 -37.14 -23.80
N GLY A 112 9.04 -38.45 -23.56
CA GLY A 112 10.26 -39.24 -23.79
C GLY A 112 11.48 -38.93 -22.89
N LEU A 113 11.43 -37.88 -22.06
CA LEU A 113 12.58 -37.39 -21.27
C LEU A 113 12.83 -38.13 -19.93
N GLY A 114 12.04 -39.17 -19.62
CA GLY A 114 12.06 -39.84 -18.31
C GLY A 114 11.43 -39.01 -17.18
N PHE A 115 11.24 -39.63 -16.01
CA PHE A 115 10.39 -39.08 -14.94
C PHE A 115 10.80 -37.66 -14.48
N GLY A 116 12.05 -37.47 -14.07
CA GLY A 116 12.51 -36.21 -13.47
C GLY A 116 12.43 -35.02 -14.43
N LEU A 117 12.90 -35.18 -15.67
CA LEU A 117 12.87 -34.10 -16.67
C LEU A 117 11.45 -33.82 -17.18
N THR A 118 10.61 -34.85 -17.31
CA THR A 118 9.18 -34.66 -17.65
C THR A 118 8.47 -33.86 -16.55
N LYS A 119 8.74 -34.15 -15.28
CA LYS A 119 8.19 -33.40 -14.13
C LYS A 119 8.73 -31.96 -14.06
N LEU A 120 10.00 -31.75 -14.35
CA LEU A 120 10.62 -30.42 -14.45
C LEU A 120 9.96 -29.58 -15.56
N LEU A 121 9.84 -30.14 -16.77
CA LEU A 121 9.27 -29.46 -17.93
C LEU A 121 7.78 -29.15 -17.72
N GLY A 122 7.02 -30.10 -17.16
CA GLY A 122 5.62 -29.89 -16.76
C GLY A 122 5.47 -28.75 -15.75
N GLY A 123 6.35 -28.69 -14.75
CA GLY A 123 6.38 -27.59 -13.78
C GLY A 123 6.72 -26.23 -14.41
N LEU A 124 7.68 -26.20 -15.33
CA LEU A 124 8.08 -24.98 -16.04
C LEU A 124 6.92 -24.39 -16.83
N VAL A 125 6.17 -25.21 -17.58
CA VAL A 125 5.04 -24.73 -18.38
C VAL A 125 3.79 -24.44 -17.54
N PHE A 126 3.62 -25.12 -16.40
CA PHE A 126 2.55 -24.81 -15.44
C PHE A 126 2.64 -23.38 -14.88
N CYS A 127 3.85 -22.79 -14.83
CA CYS A 127 4.07 -21.40 -14.42
C CYS A 127 3.18 -20.39 -15.16
N LEU A 128 2.75 -20.69 -16.40
CA LEU A 128 1.79 -19.89 -17.16
C LEU A 128 0.59 -19.45 -16.32
N GLY A 129 0.03 -20.37 -15.52
CA GLY A 129 -1.17 -20.08 -14.73
C GLY A 129 -0.95 -18.99 -13.68
N LEU A 130 0.15 -19.05 -12.91
CA LEU A 130 0.43 -18.01 -11.92
C LEU A 130 0.94 -16.72 -12.55
N ILE A 131 1.68 -16.78 -13.66
CA ILE A 131 2.09 -15.59 -14.44
C ILE A 131 0.86 -14.80 -14.87
N LEU A 132 -0.15 -15.46 -15.45
CA LEU A 132 -1.40 -14.82 -15.86
C LEU A 132 -2.13 -14.22 -14.65
N VAL A 133 -2.26 -14.95 -13.54
CA VAL A 133 -2.89 -14.45 -12.29
C VAL A 133 -2.20 -13.18 -11.78
N VAL A 134 -0.87 -13.18 -11.69
CA VAL A 134 -0.11 -12.07 -11.10
C VAL A 134 -0.05 -10.85 -12.02
N LEU A 135 0.10 -11.04 -13.33
CA LEU A 135 0.25 -9.94 -14.28
C LEU A 135 -1.09 -9.34 -14.72
N ALA A 136 -2.15 -10.15 -14.84
CA ALA A 136 -3.50 -9.64 -15.14
C ALA A 136 -4.28 -9.19 -13.89
N GLY A 137 -3.74 -9.40 -12.68
CA GLY A 137 -4.34 -8.93 -11.42
C GLY A 137 -5.56 -9.73 -10.97
N ALA A 138 -5.58 -11.05 -11.20
CA ALA A 138 -6.69 -11.91 -10.84
C ALA A 138 -6.68 -12.30 -9.35
N GLU A 139 -7.85 -12.66 -8.79
CA GLU A 139 -7.99 -13.04 -7.38
C GLU A 139 -7.86 -14.55 -7.21
N LEU A 140 -6.72 -15.03 -6.73
CA LEU A 140 -6.45 -16.44 -6.50
C LEU A 140 -6.48 -16.78 -5.01
N PHE A 141 -7.31 -17.75 -4.61
CA PHE A 141 -7.49 -18.16 -3.22
C PHE A 141 -6.18 -18.49 -2.50
N THR A 142 -5.32 -19.30 -3.14
CA THR A 142 -4.06 -19.76 -2.56
C THR A 142 -3.10 -18.61 -2.25
N GLY A 143 -3.00 -17.62 -3.15
CA GLY A 143 -2.27 -16.37 -2.88
C GLY A 143 -2.95 -15.48 -1.83
N ASN A 144 -4.29 -15.45 -1.82
CA ASN A 144 -5.10 -14.70 -0.85
C ASN A 144 -5.01 -15.26 0.58
N CYS A 145 -4.39 -16.41 0.81
CA CYS A 145 -3.99 -16.85 2.16
C CYS A 145 -3.10 -15.81 2.87
N LEU A 146 -2.34 -14.98 2.13
CA LEU A 146 -1.53 -13.89 2.68
C LEU A 146 -2.35 -12.74 3.33
N ILE A 147 -3.68 -12.68 3.12
CA ILE A 147 -4.56 -11.73 3.83
C ILE A 147 -4.44 -11.91 5.36
N VAL A 148 -4.03 -13.09 5.84
CA VAL A 148 -3.68 -13.36 7.25
C VAL A 148 -2.74 -12.29 7.83
N MET A 149 -1.78 -11.76 7.08
CA MET A 149 -0.89 -10.70 7.59
C MET A 149 -1.66 -9.43 8.00
N SER A 150 -2.60 -9.00 7.16
CA SER A 150 -3.46 -7.83 7.44
C SER A 150 -4.45 -8.07 8.58
N TRP A 151 -4.87 -9.33 8.77
CA TRP A 151 -5.73 -9.74 9.88
C TRP A 151 -4.97 -9.80 11.21
N LEU A 152 -3.75 -10.36 11.24
CA LEU A 152 -2.89 -10.38 12.43
C LEU A 152 -2.49 -8.96 12.89
N SER A 153 -2.31 -8.03 11.95
CA SER A 153 -2.14 -6.60 12.27
C SER A 153 -3.41 -5.90 12.77
N GLY A 154 -4.57 -6.56 12.80
CA GLY A 154 -5.85 -5.95 13.14
C GLY A 154 -6.38 -4.95 12.10
N ARG A 155 -5.75 -4.85 10.92
CA ARG A 155 -6.12 -3.92 9.83
C ARG A 155 -7.23 -4.47 8.92
N THR A 156 -7.45 -5.79 8.94
CA THR A 156 -8.56 -6.48 8.27
C THR A 156 -9.34 -7.32 9.29
N PRO A 157 -10.67 -7.15 9.44
CA PRO A 157 -11.45 -7.97 10.36
C PRO A 157 -11.56 -9.42 9.83
N PHE A 158 -11.65 -10.38 10.75
CA PHE A 158 -11.71 -11.82 10.41
C PHE A 158 -12.86 -12.18 9.45
N THR A 159 -14.00 -11.49 9.56
CA THR A 159 -15.15 -11.64 8.66
C THR A 159 -14.82 -11.27 7.21
N HIS A 160 -13.97 -10.26 6.98
CA HIS A 160 -13.55 -9.87 5.63
C HIS A 160 -12.55 -10.86 5.03
N LEU A 161 -11.68 -11.44 5.86
CA LEU A 161 -10.78 -12.53 5.45
C LEU A 161 -11.59 -13.75 5.02
N LEU A 162 -12.53 -14.22 5.85
CA LEU A 162 -13.39 -15.37 5.50
C LEU A 162 -14.29 -15.08 4.28
N ARG A 163 -14.85 -13.87 4.18
CA ARG A 163 -15.63 -13.43 3.01
C ARG A 163 -14.80 -13.49 1.73
N ASN A 164 -13.59 -12.94 1.73
CA ASN A 164 -12.71 -12.97 0.55
C ASN A 164 -12.37 -14.43 0.20
N TRP A 165 -11.92 -15.23 1.17
CA TRP A 165 -11.57 -16.64 0.95
C TRP A 165 -12.74 -17.45 0.37
N GLY A 166 -13.93 -17.35 0.95
CA GLY A 166 -15.12 -18.06 0.46
C GLY A 166 -15.54 -17.64 -0.95
N LEU A 167 -15.66 -16.34 -1.21
CA LEU A 167 -16.04 -15.82 -2.53
C LEU A 167 -15.02 -16.19 -3.62
N VAL A 168 -13.73 -15.99 -3.33
CA VAL A 168 -12.66 -16.27 -4.30
C VAL A 168 -12.54 -17.77 -4.56
N TYR A 169 -12.66 -18.63 -3.53
CA TYR A 169 -12.58 -20.08 -3.71
C TYR A 169 -13.70 -20.63 -4.60
N VAL A 170 -14.95 -20.19 -4.38
CA VAL A 170 -16.10 -20.57 -5.21
C VAL A 170 -15.97 -20.01 -6.64
N ALA A 171 -15.50 -18.76 -6.78
CA ALA A 171 -15.25 -18.16 -8.09
C ALA A 171 -14.12 -18.87 -8.86
N ASN A 172 -13.03 -19.25 -8.17
CA ASN A 172 -11.94 -20.05 -8.74
C ASN A 172 -12.45 -21.41 -9.22
N LEU A 173 -13.32 -22.09 -8.44
CA LEU A 173 -13.97 -23.34 -8.86
C LEU A 173 -14.83 -23.14 -10.11
N ALA A 174 -15.69 -22.11 -10.13
CA ALA A 174 -16.53 -21.80 -11.29
C ALA A 174 -15.70 -21.53 -12.56
N GLY A 175 -14.60 -20.78 -12.43
CA GLY A 175 -13.64 -20.55 -13.51
C GLY A 175 -12.98 -21.84 -14.01
N ALA A 176 -12.46 -22.67 -13.10
CA ALA A 176 -11.84 -23.95 -13.44
C ALA A 176 -12.83 -24.90 -14.15
N LEU A 177 -14.05 -25.05 -13.64
CA LEU A 177 -15.10 -25.88 -14.25
C LEU A 177 -15.55 -25.35 -15.61
N SER A 178 -15.65 -24.03 -15.78
CA SER A 178 -15.98 -23.45 -17.10
C SER A 178 -14.91 -23.78 -18.14
N LEU A 179 -13.63 -23.77 -17.76
CA LEU A 179 -12.54 -24.20 -18.63
C LEU A 179 -12.58 -25.70 -18.89
N VAL A 180 -12.86 -26.56 -17.89
CA VAL A 180 -13.03 -28.01 -18.10
C VAL A 180 -14.09 -28.27 -19.18
N GLY A 181 -15.25 -27.61 -19.11
CA GLY A 181 -16.30 -27.73 -20.12
C GLY A 181 -15.85 -27.30 -21.52
N LEU A 182 -15.19 -26.14 -21.63
CA LEU A 182 -14.66 -25.64 -22.91
C LEU A 182 -13.56 -26.55 -23.49
N MET A 183 -12.63 -27.04 -22.67
CA MET A 183 -11.53 -27.90 -23.11
C MET A 183 -12.00 -29.31 -23.48
N PHE A 184 -13.03 -29.82 -22.80
CA PHE A 184 -13.70 -31.07 -23.18
C PHE A 184 -14.40 -30.93 -24.54
N TYR A 185 -15.17 -29.85 -24.73
CA TYR A 185 -15.85 -29.56 -26.00
C TYR A 185 -14.87 -29.30 -27.17
N ALA A 186 -13.69 -28.73 -26.88
CA ALA A 186 -12.62 -28.52 -27.86
C ALA A 186 -11.93 -29.82 -28.33
N ASN A 187 -12.28 -30.99 -27.76
CA ASN A 187 -11.73 -32.31 -28.11
C ASN A 187 -10.19 -32.43 -28.04
N GLN A 188 -9.51 -31.54 -27.32
CA GLN A 188 -8.04 -31.59 -27.18
C GLN A 188 -7.58 -32.88 -26.49
N TRP A 189 -8.42 -33.48 -25.65
CA TRP A 189 -8.17 -34.77 -25.00
C TRP A 189 -8.04 -35.93 -25.99
N ALA A 190 -8.53 -35.80 -27.23
CA ALA A 190 -8.34 -36.79 -28.29
C ALA A 190 -6.99 -36.65 -29.02
N PHE A 191 -6.19 -35.61 -28.74
CA PHE A 191 -4.89 -35.41 -29.37
C PHE A 191 -3.89 -36.51 -29.01
N ASN A 192 -2.92 -36.73 -29.91
CA ASN A 192 -1.96 -37.83 -29.86
C ASN A 192 -2.64 -39.21 -29.68
N GLY A 193 -3.69 -39.49 -30.47
CA GLY A 193 -4.43 -40.76 -30.39
C GLY A 193 -5.05 -41.00 -29.02
N TYR A 194 -5.70 -39.99 -28.45
CA TYR A 194 -6.21 -39.96 -27.07
C TYR A 194 -5.14 -39.96 -25.95
N GLY A 195 -3.85 -39.91 -26.28
CA GLY A 195 -2.75 -39.87 -25.31
C GLY A 195 -2.81 -38.68 -24.35
N VAL A 196 -3.29 -37.51 -24.81
CA VAL A 196 -3.48 -36.33 -23.94
C VAL A 196 -4.59 -36.58 -22.91
N GLY A 197 -5.71 -37.16 -23.34
CA GLY A 197 -6.79 -37.58 -22.44
C GLY A 197 -6.34 -38.66 -21.46
N ALA A 198 -5.54 -39.63 -21.92
CA ALA A 198 -5.00 -40.70 -21.08
C ALA A 198 -4.10 -40.14 -19.96
N ASN A 199 -3.20 -39.21 -20.30
CA ASN A 199 -2.38 -38.53 -19.31
C ASN A 199 -3.23 -37.70 -18.33
N ALA A 200 -4.23 -36.95 -18.82
CA ALA A 200 -5.16 -36.19 -17.97
C ALA A 200 -5.91 -37.10 -16.97
N LEU A 201 -6.42 -38.24 -17.45
CA LEU A 201 -7.12 -39.24 -16.64
C LEU A 201 -6.21 -39.82 -15.56
N LEU A 202 -4.97 -40.21 -15.90
CA LEU A 202 -4.01 -40.77 -14.95
C LEU A 202 -3.55 -39.73 -13.90
N ILE A 203 -3.36 -38.47 -14.29
CA ILE A 203 -3.07 -37.36 -13.35
C ILE A 203 -4.22 -37.19 -12.36
N ALA A 204 -5.46 -37.18 -12.84
CA ALA A 204 -6.64 -37.06 -12.00
C ALA A 204 -6.79 -38.27 -11.06
N ASN A 205 -6.64 -39.49 -11.57
CA ASN A 205 -6.77 -40.72 -10.79
C ASN A 205 -5.72 -40.77 -9.67
N ALA A 206 -4.48 -40.38 -9.96
CA ALA A 206 -3.42 -40.31 -8.94
C ALA A 206 -3.75 -39.33 -7.79
N LYS A 207 -4.56 -38.28 -8.03
CA LYS A 207 -4.94 -37.27 -7.03
C LYS A 207 -6.05 -37.75 -6.10
N VAL A 208 -7.08 -38.40 -6.63
CA VAL A 208 -8.20 -38.93 -5.81
C VAL A 208 -7.81 -40.15 -4.98
N ASN A 209 -6.72 -40.85 -5.34
CA ASN A 209 -6.17 -41.96 -4.57
C ASN A 209 -5.17 -41.54 -3.47
N LEU A 210 -4.97 -40.24 -3.22
CA LEU A 210 -4.12 -39.79 -2.10
C LEU A 210 -4.83 -39.99 -0.75
N SER A 211 -4.11 -40.53 0.23
CA SER A 211 -4.58 -40.54 1.62
C SER A 211 -4.64 -39.12 2.20
N PHE A 212 -5.56 -38.88 3.14
CA PHE A 212 -5.79 -37.57 3.74
C PHE A 212 -4.49 -36.90 4.24
N GLY A 213 -3.64 -37.64 4.96
CA GLY A 213 -2.37 -37.13 5.49
C GLY A 213 -1.37 -36.75 4.40
N ALA A 214 -1.27 -37.55 3.33
CA ALA A 214 -0.39 -37.26 2.19
C ALA A 214 -0.88 -36.04 1.40
N ALA A 215 -2.19 -35.96 1.14
CA ALA A 215 -2.83 -34.83 0.49
C ALA A 215 -2.67 -33.52 1.29
N LEU A 216 -2.85 -33.59 2.62
CA LEU A 216 -2.65 -32.47 3.54
C LEU A 216 -1.20 -31.96 3.51
N ALA A 217 -0.21 -32.85 3.70
CA ALA A 217 1.20 -32.47 3.70
C ALA A 217 1.65 -31.87 2.35
N ARG A 218 1.21 -32.47 1.24
CA ARG A 218 1.44 -31.92 -0.11
C ARG A 218 0.76 -30.56 -0.31
N GLY A 219 -0.42 -30.34 0.28
CA GLY A 219 -1.11 -29.05 0.27
C GLY A 219 -0.34 -27.96 1.03
N ILE A 220 0.25 -28.31 2.19
CA ILE A 220 1.09 -27.40 2.99
C ILE A 220 2.30 -26.93 2.17
N LEU A 221 3.06 -27.88 1.63
CA LEU A 221 4.29 -27.57 0.89
C LEU A 221 4.01 -26.84 -0.43
N CYS A 222 2.90 -27.16 -1.11
CA CYS A 222 2.46 -26.42 -2.29
C CYS A 222 2.25 -24.93 -1.98
N ASN A 223 1.39 -24.60 -1.01
CA ASN A 223 1.02 -23.20 -0.84
C ASN A 223 2.07 -22.38 -0.07
N ALA A 224 3.00 -23.04 0.63
CA ALA A 224 4.22 -22.37 1.08
C ALA A 224 5.01 -21.81 -0.13
N LEU A 225 5.22 -22.61 -1.17
CA LEU A 225 5.92 -22.17 -2.39
C LEU A 225 5.12 -21.16 -3.22
N VAL A 226 3.79 -21.30 -3.32
CA VAL A 226 2.93 -20.34 -4.03
C VAL A 226 2.90 -18.98 -3.32
N CYS A 227 2.72 -18.94 -1.99
CA CYS A 227 2.78 -17.69 -1.25
C CYS A 227 4.19 -17.06 -1.27
N LEU A 228 5.27 -17.86 -1.30
CA LEU A 228 6.62 -17.35 -1.53
C LEU A 228 6.80 -16.78 -2.94
N ALA A 229 6.24 -17.37 -3.98
CA ALA A 229 6.25 -16.78 -5.33
C ALA A 229 5.58 -15.39 -5.35
N ILE A 230 4.40 -15.25 -4.70
CA ILE A 230 3.71 -13.96 -4.55
C ILE A 230 4.55 -12.96 -3.73
N TRP A 231 5.19 -13.41 -2.65
CA TRP A 231 6.09 -12.59 -1.84
C TRP A 231 7.28 -12.05 -2.66
N LEU A 232 7.93 -12.89 -3.44
CA LEU A 232 9.01 -12.49 -4.34
C LEU A 232 8.50 -11.56 -5.47
N CYS A 233 7.27 -11.74 -5.96
CA CYS A 233 6.64 -10.79 -6.87
C CYS A 233 6.35 -9.41 -6.26
N PHE A 234 6.35 -9.28 -4.94
CA PHE A 234 6.21 -8.00 -4.24
C PHE A 234 7.55 -7.32 -3.94
N SER A 235 8.69 -8.04 -3.95
CA SER A 235 10.03 -7.46 -3.92
C SER A 235 10.51 -6.98 -5.29
N ALA A 236 10.05 -7.65 -6.36
CA ALA A 236 10.27 -7.31 -7.77
C ALA A 236 9.89 -5.87 -8.15
N ARG A 237 10.61 -5.29 -9.12
CA ARG A 237 10.35 -3.96 -9.71
C ARG A 237 9.72 -4.06 -11.10
N THR A 238 10.16 -5.01 -11.93
CA THR A 238 9.73 -5.19 -13.32
C THR A 238 8.75 -6.36 -13.52
N VAL A 239 8.18 -6.49 -14.73
CA VAL A 239 7.40 -7.67 -15.13
C VAL A 239 8.29 -8.91 -15.27
N THR A 240 9.49 -8.75 -15.81
CA THR A 240 10.48 -9.83 -15.96
C THR A 240 10.88 -10.41 -14.61
N ASP A 241 11.15 -9.56 -13.61
CA ASP A 241 11.47 -9.97 -12.24
C ASP A 241 10.36 -10.86 -11.65
N LYS A 242 9.09 -10.49 -11.85
CA LYS A 242 7.93 -11.27 -11.38
C LYS A 242 7.83 -12.62 -12.07
N ILE A 243 8.08 -12.69 -13.38
CA ILE A 243 8.10 -13.96 -14.12
C ILE A 243 9.20 -14.88 -13.58
N LEU A 244 10.41 -14.36 -13.35
CA LEU A 244 11.53 -15.13 -12.79
C LEU A 244 11.27 -15.57 -11.34
N ALA A 245 10.65 -14.69 -10.53
CA ALA A 245 10.23 -14.98 -9.16
C ALA A 245 9.18 -16.10 -9.06
N ILE A 246 8.31 -16.23 -10.07
CA ILE A 246 7.31 -17.30 -10.19
C ILE A 246 7.95 -18.62 -10.62
N LEU A 247 8.92 -18.57 -11.54
CA LEU A 247 9.43 -19.73 -12.28
C LEU A 247 9.91 -20.86 -11.37
N PHE A 248 10.84 -20.59 -10.44
CA PHE A 248 11.42 -21.65 -9.60
C PHE A 248 10.44 -22.22 -8.55
N PRO A 249 9.73 -21.43 -7.72
CA PRO A 249 8.82 -22.00 -6.72
C PRO A 249 7.68 -22.81 -7.31
N ILE A 250 7.14 -22.38 -8.47
CA ILE A 250 6.03 -23.08 -9.13
C ILE A 250 6.52 -24.35 -9.84
N THR A 251 7.64 -24.27 -10.56
CA THR A 251 8.28 -25.46 -11.14
C THR A 251 8.59 -26.50 -10.07
N ALA A 252 9.13 -26.08 -8.92
CA ALA A 252 9.49 -26.97 -7.81
C ALA A 252 8.28 -27.70 -7.21
N PHE A 253 7.17 -27.01 -6.91
CA PHE A 253 6.01 -27.69 -6.31
C PHE A 253 5.36 -28.69 -7.26
N VAL A 254 5.27 -28.34 -8.55
CA VAL A 254 4.69 -29.23 -9.58
C VAL A 254 5.58 -30.44 -9.82
N ALA A 255 6.89 -30.23 -9.94
CA ALA A 255 7.85 -31.32 -10.13
C ALA A 255 7.90 -32.27 -8.92
N ALA A 256 7.79 -31.74 -7.70
CA ALA A 256 7.70 -32.52 -6.46
C ALA A 256 6.33 -33.21 -6.24
N GLY A 257 5.34 -32.96 -7.11
CA GLY A 257 4.00 -33.55 -6.97
C GLY A 257 3.21 -33.04 -5.76
N PHE A 258 3.43 -31.79 -5.37
CA PHE A 258 2.64 -31.12 -4.33
C PHE A 258 1.27 -30.71 -4.86
N GLU A 259 0.29 -30.55 -3.96
CA GLU A 259 -1.12 -30.45 -4.33
C GLU A 259 -1.66 -29.02 -4.21
N HIS A 260 -2.20 -28.48 -5.31
CA HIS A 260 -2.77 -27.14 -5.38
C HIS A 260 -4.29 -27.24 -5.56
N SER A 261 -5.06 -26.81 -4.57
CA SER A 261 -6.53 -26.97 -4.57
C SER A 261 -7.19 -26.44 -5.84
N ILE A 262 -6.83 -25.23 -6.28
CA ILE A 262 -7.42 -24.62 -7.50
C ILE A 262 -6.97 -25.33 -8.79
N ALA A 263 -5.81 -26.01 -8.79
CA ALA A 263 -5.42 -26.83 -9.95
C ALA A 263 -6.20 -28.15 -9.98
N ASN A 264 -6.47 -28.72 -8.80
CA ASN A 264 -7.26 -29.93 -8.66
C ASN A 264 -8.73 -29.71 -9.07
N MET A 265 -9.25 -28.49 -8.94
CA MET A 265 -10.54 -28.05 -9.50
C MET A 265 -10.61 -28.10 -11.04
N TYR A 266 -9.47 -28.15 -11.74
CA TYR A 266 -9.41 -28.45 -13.17
C TYR A 266 -9.09 -29.93 -13.42
N PHE A 267 -7.99 -30.43 -12.85
CA PHE A 267 -7.49 -31.79 -13.12
C PHE A 267 -8.52 -32.87 -12.81
N ILE A 268 -9.15 -32.84 -11.63
CA ILE A 268 -10.03 -33.94 -11.20
C ILE A 268 -11.34 -33.93 -12.00
N PRO A 269 -12.08 -32.80 -12.16
CA PRO A 269 -13.29 -32.78 -12.98
C PRO A 269 -13.03 -33.11 -14.46
N MET A 270 -11.89 -32.71 -15.03
CA MET A 270 -11.51 -33.15 -16.38
C MET A 270 -11.33 -34.68 -16.43
N GLY A 271 -10.62 -35.27 -15.45
CA GLY A 271 -10.48 -36.71 -15.34
C GLY A 271 -11.81 -37.45 -15.17
N MET A 272 -12.76 -36.88 -14.41
CA MET A 272 -14.11 -37.45 -14.24
C MET A 272 -14.85 -37.54 -15.58
N LEU A 273 -14.83 -36.49 -16.40
CA LEU A 273 -15.45 -36.52 -17.75
C LEU A 273 -14.76 -37.51 -18.70
N LEU A 274 -13.45 -37.73 -18.52
CA LEU A 274 -12.65 -38.65 -19.34
C LEU A 274 -12.75 -40.11 -18.89
N ALA A 275 -13.16 -40.38 -17.64
CA ALA A 275 -13.41 -41.73 -17.15
C ALA A 275 -14.56 -42.42 -17.89
N ASP A 276 -15.52 -41.63 -18.41
CA ASP A 276 -16.63 -42.11 -19.23
C ASP A 276 -16.27 -42.31 -20.72
N GLN A 277 -15.02 -42.10 -21.13
CA GLN A 277 -14.58 -42.20 -22.54
C GLN A 277 -13.81 -43.50 -22.82
N PRO A 278 -14.40 -44.51 -23.51
CA PRO A 278 -13.75 -45.82 -23.71
C PRO A 278 -12.43 -45.75 -24.47
N ALA A 279 -12.31 -44.82 -25.43
CA ALA A 279 -11.06 -44.60 -26.18
C ALA A 279 -9.92 -44.08 -25.28
N VAL A 280 -10.26 -43.26 -24.27
CA VAL A 280 -9.29 -42.71 -23.32
C VAL A 280 -8.86 -43.77 -22.29
N LEU A 281 -9.81 -44.58 -21.79
CA LEU A 281 -9.51 -45.73 -20.93
C LEU A 281 -8.57 -46.72 -21.62
N SER A 282 -8.85 -47.03 -22.89
CA SER A 282 -8.02 -47.90 -23.73
C SER A 282 -6.60 -47.32 -23.94
N ALA A 283 -6.49 -46.03 -24.27
CA ALA A 283 -5.21 -45.35 -24.43
C ALA A 283 -4.42 -45.21 -23.11
N ALA A 284 -5.11 -45.14 -21.97
CA ALA A 284 -4.49 -45.13 -20.63
C ALA A 284 -4.12 -46.53 -20.12
N GLY A 285 -4.56 -47.60 -20.78
CA GLY A 285 -4.36 -48.98 -20.33
C GLY A 285 -5.03 -49.30 -18.99
N ILE A 286 -6.13 -48.62 -18.65
CA ILE A 286 -6.81 -48.75 -17.35
C ILE A 286 -8.29 -49.13 -17.53
N THR A 287 -8.81 -49.96 -16.63
CA THR A 287 -10.23 -50.34 -16.63
C THR A 287 -11.09 -49.31 -15.88
N VAL A 288 -12.41 -49.43 -16.04
CA VAL A 288 -13.38 -48.60 -15.30
C VAL A 288 -13.23 -48.78 -13.79
N GLU A 289 -12.94 -50.00 -13.29
CA GLU A 289 -12.70 -50.20 -11.85
C GLU A 289 -11.43 -49.48 -11.38
N GLY A 290 -10.39 -49.42 -12.22
CA GLY A 290 -9.13 -48.72 -11.93
C GLY A 290 -9.28 -47.21 -11.76
N VAL A 291 -10.41 -46.63 -12.19
CA VAL A 291 -10.76 -45.21 -12.03
C VAL A 291 -11.99 -44.97 -11.14
N ALA A 292 -12.48 -45.97 -10.40
CA ALA A 292 -13.70 -45.86 -9.57
C ALA A 292 -13.67 -44.71 -8.52
N ASN A 293 -12.48 -44.27 -8.12
CA ASN A 293 -12.29 -43.12 -7.21
C ASN A 293 -12.41 -41.75 -7.91
N LEU A 294 -12.52 -41.67 -9.25
CA LEU A 294 -12.86 -40.45 -9.99
C LEU A 294 -14.36 -40.16 -9.89
N SER A 295 -14.80 -39.86 -8.68
CA SER A 295 -16.19 -39.56 -8.32
C SER A 295 -16.26 -38.31 -7.45
N TRP A 296 -17.47 -37.79 -7.19
CA TRP A 296 -17.65 -36.63 -6.32
C TRP A 296 -17.10 -36.84 -4.90
N SER A 297 -17.15 -38.06 -4.36
CA SER A 297 -16.57 -38.38 -3.05
C SER A 297 -15.04 -38.37 -3.11
N GLY A 298 -14.41 -38.90 -4.16
CA GLY A 298 -12.96 -38.81 -4.37
C GLY A 298 -12.47 -37.39 -4.61
N PHE A 299 -13.24 -36.58 -5.36
CA PHE A 299 -12.96 -35.16 -5.56
C PHE A 299 -12.96 -34.39 -4.24
N VAL A 300 -14.00 -34.53 -3.41
CA VAL A 300 -14.06 -33.92 -2.07
C VAL A 300 -12.97 -34.48 -1.15
N GLY A 301 -12.72 -35.79 -1.21
CA GLY A 301 -11.68 -36.48 -0.44
C GLY A 301 -10.26 -35.99 -0.72
N ASN A 302 -9.96 -35.57 -1.95
CA ASN A 302 -8.73 -34.84 -2.28
C ASN A 302 -8.83 -33.35 -1.88
N LEU A 303 -9.89 -32.67 -2.30
CA LEU A 303 -9.95 -31.20 -2.26
C LEU A 303 -9.93 -30.65 -0.83
N VAL A 304 -10.60 -31.30 0.12
CA VAL A 304 -10.64 -30.88 1.54
C VAL A 304 -9.25 -30.88 2.20
N PRO A 305 -8.51 -32.00 2.29
CA PRO A 305 -7.16 -31.98 2.87
C PRO A 305 -6.20 -31.08 2.12
N VAL A 306 -6.28 -30.99 0.79
CA VAL A 306 -5.42 -30.10 -0.01
C VAL A 306 -5.71 -28.63 0.30
N THR A 307 -6.97 -28.21 0.41
CA THR A 307 -7.34 -26.84 0.77
C THR A 307 -6.95 -26.50 2.20
N LEU A 308 -7.18 -27.40 3.18
CA LEU A 308 -6.68 -27.21 4.54
C LEU A 308 -5.16 -27.06 4.58
N GLY A 309 -4.45 -27.92 3.83
CA GLY A 309 -3.01 -27.84 3.67
C GLY A 309 -2.57 -26.51 3.07
N ASN A 310 -3.24 -26.06 2.01
CA ASN A 310 -2.94 -24.77 1.38
C ASN A 310 -3.15 -23.59 2.36
N ILE A 311 -4.21 -23.60 3.19
CA ILE A 311 -4.43 -22.57 4.22
C ILE A 311 -3.27 -22.56 5.23
N ILE A 312 -2.85 -23.73 5.72
CA ILE A 312 -1.75 -23.86 6.67
C ILE A 312 -0.42 -23.40 6.05
N GLY A 313 -0.09 -23.86 4.84
CA GLY A 313 1.14 -23.52 4.14
C GLY A 313 1.26 -22.02 3.84
N GLY A 314 0.24 -21.45 3.20
CA GLY A 314 0.28 -20.04 2.80
C GLY A 314 -0.02 -19.06 3.94
N GLY A 315 -1.05 -19.35 4.74
CA GLY A 315 -1.53 -18.46 5.80
C GLY A 315 -0.68 -18.52 7.06
N ILE A 316 -0.28 -19.72 7.50
CA ILE A 316 0.47 -19.92 8.75
C ILE A 316 1.98 -19.92 8.48
N LEU A 317 2.49 -20.86 7.66
CA LEU A 317 3.95 -21.01 7.50
C LEU A 317 4.61 -19.82 6.79
N ILE A 318 3.91 -19.16 5.86
CA ILE A 318 4.38 -17.92 5.24
C ILE A 318 3.76 -16.70 5.93
N GLY A 319 2.46 -16.45 5.76
CA GLY A 319 1.80 -15.22 6.24
C GLY A 319 2.08 -14.90 7.72
N ALA A 320 1.78 -15.81 8.63
CA ALA A 320 1.97 -15.58 10.06
C ALA A 320 3.46 -15.49 10.45
N VAL A 321 4.35 -16.32 9.90
CA VAL A 321 5.79 -16.28 10.21
C VAL A 321 6.44 -14.97 9.75
N TYR A 322 6.15 -14.52 8.53
CA TYR A 322 6.66 -13.23 8.02
C TYR A 322 6.07 -12.05 8.81
N TRP A 323 4.79 -12.11 9.20
CA TRP A 323 4.20 -11.10 10.10
C TRP A 323 4.87 -11.06 11.48
N LEU A 324 5.08 -12.22 12.11
CA LEU A 324 5.72 -12.35 13.43
C LEU A 324 7.15 -11.80 13.45
N THR A 325 7.84 -11.92 12.31
CA THR A 325 9.24 -11.53 12.11
C THR A 325 9.38 -10.04 11.82
N TYR A 326 8.61 -9.52 10.85
CA TYR A 326 8.81 -8.16 10.32
C TYR A 326 7.85 -7.12 10.90
N LEU A 327 6.56 -7.44 11.10
CA LEU A 327 5.53 -6.43 11.45
C LEU A 327 5.15 -6.40 12.93
N ARG A 328 5.26 -7.53 13.64
CA ARG A 328 4.77 -7.66 15.02
C ARG A 328 5.28 -6.57 15.98
N LYS A 329 6.55 -6.18 15.89
CA LYS A 329 7.14 -5.16 16.79
C LYS A 329 6.51 -3.79 16.53
N GLU A 330 6.52 -3.35 15.28
CA GLU A 330 6.01 -2.03 14.86
C GLU A 330 4.51 -1.90 15.15
N ARG A 331 3.69 -2.90 14.75
CA ARG A 331 2.25 -2.88 15.02
C ARG A 331 1.91 -2.96 16.52
N ALA A 332 2.75 -3.60 17.33
CA ALA A 332 2.62 -3.55 18.79
C ALA A 332 2.98 -2.18 19.37
N THR A 333 3.99 -1.49 18.82
CA THR A 333 4.33 -0.10 19.17
C THR A 333 3.22 0.87 18.75
N GLU A 334 2.67 0.75 17.54
CA GLU A 334 1.49 1.52 17.08
C GLU A 334 0.30 1.37 18.03
N LEU A 335 -0.05 0.13 18.41
CA LEU A 335 -1.15 -0.14 19.33
C LEU A 335 -0.91 0.48 20.72
N VAL A 336 0.32 0.40 21.22
CA VAL A 336 0.73 0.99 22.50
C VAL A 336 0.68 2.52 22.45
N ALA A 337 1.12 3.14 21.35
CA ALA A 337 1.09 4.59 21.17
C ALA A 337 -0.35 5.11 21.07
N ALA A 338 -1.20 4.44 20.28
CA ALA A 338 -2.61 4.80 20.13
C ALA A 338 -3.45 4.50 21.38
N ARG A 339 -3.06 3.52 22.21
CA ARG A 339 -3.78 3.11 23.42
C ARG A 339 -2.81 2.76 24.57
N PRO A 340 -2.25 3.76 25.28
CA PRO A 340 -1.24 3.53 26.32
C PRO A 340 -1.68 2.58 27.45
N TRP A 341 -2.98 2.57 27.78
CA TRP A 341 -3.56 1.67 28.78
C TRP A 341 -3.36 0.18 28.46
N VAL A 342 -3.17 -0.19 27.19
CA VAL A 342 -2.96 -1.60 26.79
C VAL A 342 -1.69 -2.20 27.43
N LYS A 343 -0.69 -1.37 27.77
CA LYS A 343 0.49 -1.79 28.55
C LYS A 343 0.14 -2.31 29.94
N THR A 344 -0.89 -1.76 30.61
CA THR A 344 -1.22 -2.22 31.97
C THR A 344 -1.89 -3.59 31.93
N VAL A 345 -2.69 -3.87 30.90
CA VAL A 345 -3.49 -5.10 30.76
C VAL A 345 -2.74 -6.25 30.09
N ILE A 346 -1.84 -5.99 29.12
CA ILE A 346 -1.16 -7.04 28.34
C ILE A 346 0.32 -7.15 28.75
N PRO A 347 0.73 -8.17 29.54
CA PRO A 347 2.08 -8.25 30.12
C PRO A 347 3.24 -8.23 29.10
N PRO A 348 3.16 -8.91 27.93
CA PRO A 348 4.20 -8.80 26.90
C PRO A 348 4.48 -7.38 26.40
N LEU A 349 3.47 -6.51 26.36
CA LEU A 349 3.57 -5.16 25.81
C LEU A 349 4.20 -4.15 26.79
N ARG A 350 4.30 -4.49 28.08
CA ARG A 350 4.99 -3.67 29.10
C ARG A 350 6.46 -3.41 28.76
N ARG A 351 7.11 -4.32 28.02
CA ARG A 351 8.53 -4.23 27.63
C ARG A 351 8.80 -3.32 26.43
N ILE A 352 7.75 -2.85 25.74
CA ILE A 352 7.90 -1.95 24.60
C ILE A 352 8.22 -0.55 25.10
N LYS A 353 9.49 -0.15 24.96
CA LYS A 353 9.86 1.27 25.03
C LYS A 353 9.19 1.98 23.85
N LEU A 354 8.51 3.08 24.12
CA LEU A 354 8.24 4.08 23.10
C LEU A 354 9.55 4.86 23.00
N GLU A 355 10.33 4.60 21.96
CA GLU A 355 11.42 5.50 21.61
C GLU A 355 10.77 6.78 21.06
N GLU A 356 11.15 7.93 21.61
CA GLU A 356 10.93 9.19 20.91
C GLU A 356 11.61 9.08 19.54
N PRO A 357 11.00 9.62 18.46
CA PRO A 357 11.58 9.51 17.13
C PRO A 357 12.99 10.08 17.16
N ALA A 358 13.98 9.21 16.95
CA ALA A 358 15.38 9.62 16.94
C ALA A 358 15.53 10.73 15.89
N PRO A 359 16.18 11.87 16.21
CA PRO A 359 16.43 12.90 15.22
C PRO A 359 17.18 12.26 14.05
N VAL A 360 16.63 12.41 12.85
CA VAL A 360 17.18 11.80 11.64
C VAL A 360 18.64 12.26 11.52
N PRO A 361 19.61 11.34 11.39
CA PRO A 361 21.00 11.71 11.18
C PRO A 361 21.14 12.28 9.77
N LEU A 362 20.89 13.58 9.64
CA LEU A 362 21.17 14.36 8.45
C LEU A 362 22.64 14.17 8.11
N THR A 363 22.94 13.63 6.93
CA THR A 363 24.32 13.57 6.44
C THR A 363 24.85 14.99 6.30
N GLU A 364 26.13 15.22 6.60
CA GLU A 364 26.73 16.57 6.62
C GLU A 364 26.39 17.45 5.39
N PRO A 365 26.31 16.93 4.13
CA PRO A 365 25.86 17.72 2.99
C PRO A 365 24.41 18.22 3.08
N ILE A 366 23.47 17.38 3.56
CA ILE A 366 22.06 17.75 3.73
C ILE A 366 21.93 18.69 4.92
N ARG A 367 22.67 18.43 6.00
CA ARG A 367 22.73 19.32 7.16
C ARG A 367 23.21 20.71 6.77
N LEU A 368 24.29 20.81 5.99
CA LEU A 368 24.81 22.08 5.48
C LEU A 368 23.81 22.78 4.55
N GLN A 369 23.12 22.06 3.66
CA GLN A 369 22.07 22.65 2.82
C GLN A 369 20.87 23.14 3.61
N ILE A 370 20.47 22.45 4.68
CA ILE A 370 19.41 22.90 5.59
C ILE A 370 19.88 24.09 6.43
N GLU A 371 21.11 24.08 6.95
CA GLU A 371 21.70 25.22 7.64
C GLU A 371 21.85 26.44 6.70
N GLU A 372 22.17 26.24 5.42
CA GLU A 372 22.24 27.28 4.38
C GLU A 372 20.84 27.80 3.98
N LEU A 373 19.83 26.95 3.87
CA LEU A 373 18.43 27.34 3.65
C LEU A 373 17.82 28.06 4.85
N ILE A 374 18.14 27.62 6.07
CA ILE A 374 17.75 28.30 7.31
C ILE A 374 18.47 29.65 7.37
N ARG A 375 19.76 29.70 7.06
CA ARG A 375 20.53 30.95 6.99
C ARG A 375 19.95 31.92 5.97
N ALA A 376 19.64 31.46 4.75
CA ALA A 376 18.99 32.26 3.72
C ALA A 376 17.59 32.77 4.14
N LYS A 377 16.88 32.07 5.04
CA LYS A 377 15.59 32.52 5.62
C LYS A 377 15.71 33.35 6.91
N VAL A 378 16.82 33.27 7.63
CA VAL A 378 17.03 33.92 8.94
C VAL A 378 17.93 35.16 8.83
N GLU A 379 18.84 35.20 7.84
CA GLU A 379 19.70 36.36 7.52
C GLU A 379 19.08 37.29 6.45
N GLU A 380 17.75 37.28 6.26
CA GLU A 380 17.01 38.42 5.65
C GLU A 380 16.38 39.37 6.69
N PRO A 381 17.17 40.23 7.36
CA PRO A 381 16.66 41.44 7.99
C PRO A 381 17.15 42.71 7.28
N ALA A 382 16.89 42.86 5.97
CA ALA A 382 16.60 44.13 5.27
C ALA A 382 16.73 44.02 3.74
N MET A 383 15.62 44.14 3.00
CA MET A 383 15.54 44.92 1.74
C MET A 383 14.07 45.22 1.36
N LEU A 384 13.26 45.63 2.33
CA LEU A 384 12.11 46.50 2.05
C LEU A 384 12.62 47.93 2.13
N ASP A 385 12.58 48.63 0.99
CA ASP A 385 12.80 50.07 0.92
C ASP A 385 11.72 50.84 1.71
N ARG A 386 11.77 52.19 1.70
CA ARG A 386 10.76 52.99 2.43
C ARG A 386 9.34 52.71 1.94
N GLY A 387 9.17 52.55 0.62
CA GLY A 387 7.87 52.26 0.01
C GLY A 387 7.31 50.92 0.48
N GLY A 388 8.10 49.85 0.41
CA GLY A 388 7.67 48.51 0.80
C GLY A 388 7.20 48.41 2.25
N LYS A 389 7.78 49.23 3.15
CA LYS A 389 7.32 49.35 4.55
C LYS A 389 5.99 50.10 4.67
N ALA A 390 5.78 51.17 3.90
CA ALA A 390 4.50 51.87 3.85
C ALA A 390 3.39 51.00 3.22
N LEU A 391 3.71 50.26 2.16
CA LEU A 391 2.82 49.30 1.50
C LEU A 391 2.33 48.22 2.48
N LEU A 392 3.25 47.60 3.24
CA LEU A 392 2.91 46.65 4.30
C LEU A 392 2.06 47.27 5.41
N ALA A 393 2.35 48.51 5.82
CA ALA A 393 1.58 49.19 6.86
C ALA A 393 0.12 49.46 6.43
N VAL A 394 -0.11 49.80 5.15
CA VAL A 394 -1.47 49.93 4.59
C VAL A 394 -2.17 48.57 4.58
N LEU A 395 -1.53 47.52 4.03
CA LEU A 395 -2.15 46.21 3.88
C LEU A 395 -2.47 45.57 5.25
N ALA A 396 -1.55 45.65 6.21
CA ALA A 396 -1.79 45.17 7.58
C ALA A 396 -2.99 45.89 8.23
N LYS A 397 -3.07 47.23 8.10
CA LYS A 397 -4.22 47.99 8.61
C LYS A 397 -5.52 47.67 7.89
N ALA A 398 -5.47 47.42 6.59
CA ALA A 398 -6.62 46.99 5.79
C ALA A 398 -7.10 45.57 6.14
N ARG A 399 -6.22 44.69 6.62
CA ARG A 399 -6.60 43.39 7.20
C ARG A 399 -7.34 43.56 8.52
N ASP A 400 -6.77 44.37 9.41
CA ASP A 400 -7.11 44.36 10.85
C ASP A 400 -8.18 45.42 11.22
N ASP A 401 -8.44 46.42 10.36
CA ASP A 401 -9.51 47.43 10.51
C ASP A 401 -10.45 47.42 9.29
N SER A 402 -11.63 46.80 9.46
CA SER A 402 -12.66 46.72 8.42
C SER A 402 -13.26 48.07 8.03
N GLY A 403 -13.22 49.07 8.92
CA GLY A 403 -13.65 50.44 8.63
C GLY A 403 -12.63 51.21 7.79
N PHE A 404 -11.34 50.95 8.01
CA PHE A 404 -10.27 51.43 7.12
C PHE A 404 -10.34 50.74 5.75
N LEU A 405 -10.56 49.42 5.70
CA LEU A 405 -10.75 48.68 4.45
C LEU A 405 -11.92 49.22 3.61
N ALA A 406 -13.06 49.55 4.24
CA ALA A 406 -14.21 50.14 3.56
C ALA A 406 -13.88 51.53 2.96
N LYS A 407 -13.22 52.41 3.73
CA LYS A 407 -12.77 53.73 3.22
C LYS A 407 -11.76 53.61 2.08
N LEU A 408 -10.84 52.64 2.18
CA LEU A 408 -9.85 52.34 1.15
C LEU A 408 -10.50 51.80 -0.14
N ALA A 409 -11.63 51.09 -0.04
CA ALA A 409 -12.43 50.66 -1.18
C ALA A 409 -13.21 51.82 -1.83
N GLU A 410 -13.77 52.74 -1.04
CA GLU A 410 -14.58 53.87 -1.52
C GLU A 410 -13.75 54.99 -2.16
N ASN A 411 -12.63 55.39 -1.53
CA ASN A 411 -11.77 56.45 -2.05
C ASN A 411 -10.29 56.21 -1.69
N PRO A 412 -9.60 55.30 -2.41
CA PRO A 412 -8.20 54.98 -2.13
C PRO A 412 -7.27 56.19 -2.29
N ALA A 413 -7.56 57.12 -3.19
CA ALA A 413 -6.71 58.28 -3.44
C ALA A 413 -6.57 59.20 -2.21
N GLU A 414 -7.66 59.41 -1.46
CA GLU A 414 -7.64 60.22 -0.24
C GLU A 414 -7.04 59.44 0.95
N VAL A 415 -7.33 58.14 1.06
CA VAL A 415 -6.80 57.29 2.16
C VAL A 415 -5.29 57.04 2.04
N LEU A 416 -4.76 56.90 0.82
CA LEU A 416 -3.34 56.61 0.54
C LEU A 416 -2.46 57.86 0.41
N LYS A 417 -3.03 59.05 0.65
CA LYS A 417 -2.35 60.34 0.60
C LYS A 417 -1.42 60.56 1.81
N ASP A 418 -1.84 60.08 2.98
CA ASP A 418 -1.11 60.20 4.24
C ASP A 418 -0.03 59.11 4.43
N TYR A 419 0.15 58.23 3.44
CA TYR A 419 1.14 57.16 3.45
C TYR A 419 2.30 57.46 2.48
N ASP A 420 3.53 57.25 2.94
CA ASP A 420 4.81 57.44 2.21
C ASP A 420 5.03 56.34 1.16
N LEU A 421 4.11 56.27 0.20
CA LEU A 421 4.08 55.31 -0.90
C LEU A 421 4.64 55.94 -2.18
N THR A 422 5.40 55.14 -2.93
CA THR A 422 5.77 55.44 -4.31
C THR A 422 4.54 55.55 -5.22
N THR A 423 4.72 56.12 -6.41
CA THR A 423 3.65 56.26 -7.41
C THR A 423 3.10 54.90 -7.82
N GLU A 424 4.00 53.93 -7.98
CA GLU A 424 3.72 52.55 -8.39
C GLU A 424 2.94 51.80 -7.31
N GLU A 425 3.33 51.93 -6.04
CA GLU A 425 2.63 51.30 -4.91
C GLU A 425 1.22 51.89 -4.70
N ARG A 426 1.11 53.22 -4.78
CA ARG A 426 -0.18 53.91 -4.68
C ARG A 426 -1.09 53.53 -5.85
N ALA A 427 -0.54 53.36 -7.06
CA ALA A 427 -1.29 52.87 -8.21
C ALA A 427 -1.76 51.43 -8.01
N ALA A 428 -0.87 50.49 -7.65
CA ALA A 428 -1.20 49.09 -7.45
C ALA A 428 -2.27 48.85 -6.37
N LEU A 429 -2.21 49.60 -5.25
CA LEU A 429 -3.24 49.59 -4.22
C LEU A 429 -4.57 50.21 -4.68
N SER A 430 -4.53 51.22 -5.55
CA SER A 430 -5.74 51.92 -6.02
C SER A 430 -6.49 51.14 -7.09
N SER A 431 -5.79 50.40 -7.95
CA SER A 431 -6.36 49.53 -8.99
C SER A 431 -6.65 48.10 -8.51
N GLY A 432 -5.97 47.64 -7.46
CA GLY A 432 -6.09 46.27 -6.99
C GLY A 432 -5.18 45.28 -7.75
N ASP A 433 -4.01 45.71 -8.21
CA ASP A 433 -3.04 44.82 -8.90
C ASP A 433 -2.37 43.85 -7.91
N ILE A 434 -3.06 42.73 -7.67
CA ILE A 434 -2.59 41.62 -6.83
C ILE A 434 -1.23 41.12 -7.28
N ARG A 435 -0.97 41.01 -8.59
CA ARG A 435 0.27 40.43 -9.10
C ARG A 435 1.45 41.34 -8.81
N TRP A 436 1.26 42.65 -8.93
CA TRP A 436 2.29 43.61 -8.56
C TRP A 436 2.56 43.57 -7.05
N VAL A 437 1.52 43.59 -6.20
CA VAL A 437 1.68 43.53 -4.74
C VAL A 437 2.35 42.22 -4.30
N GLU A 438 1.93 41.07 -4.82
CA GLU A 438 2.53 39.77 -4.52
C GLU A 438 3.98 39.66 -5.02
N SER A 439 4.33 40.32 -6.12
CA SER A 439 5.73 40.37 -6.61
C SER A 439 6.68 41.14 -5.70
N LYS A 440 6.14 42.00 -4.80
CA LYS A 440 6.91 42.82 -3.87
C LYS A 440 6.93 42.29 -2.45
N LEU A 441 5.84 41.69 -2.00
CA LEU A 441 5.65 41.28 -0.60
C LEU A 441 5.49 39.77 -0.39
N GLY A 442 5.47 38.99 -1.47
CA GLY A 442 5.09 37.58 -1.42
C GLY A 442 3.56 37.40 -1.31
N THR A 443 3.13 36.17 -1.05
CA THR A 443 1.71 35.77 -1.08
C THR A 443 0.87 36.56 -0.07
N VAL A 444 -0.14 37.28 -0.55
CA VAL A 444 -1.11 38.01 0.29
C VAL A 444 -2.18 37.04 0.81
N ASP A 445 -2.72 37.31 2.00
CA ASP A 445 -3.77 36.50 2.62
C ASP A 445 -5.15 36.67 1.95
N GLU A 446 -5.96 35.62 2.05
CA GLU A 446 -7.19 35.48 1.24
C GLU A 446 -8.24 36.60 1.44
N PRO A 447 -8.44 37.19 2.63
CA PRO A 447 -9.33 38.34 2.80
C PRO A 447 -8.88 39.56 1.98
N LEU A 448 -7.59 39.89 2.04
CA LEU A 448 -6.99 41.00 1.29
C LEU A 448 -6.93 40.71 -0.21
N ARG A 449 -6.62 39.47 -0.61
CA ARG A 449 -6.70 39.04 -2.01
C ARG A 449 -8.13 39.17 -2.55
N THR A 450 -9.14 38.81 -1.76
CA THR A 450 -10.56 38.96 -2.12
C THR A 450 -10.92 40.44 -2.32
N TRP A 451 -10.47 41.33 -1.43
CA TRP A 451 -10.66 42.78 -1.60
C TRP A 451 -9.95 43.34 -2.84
N LEU A 452 -8.66 43.03 -3.04
CA LEU A 452 -7.91 43.46 -4.23
C LEU A 452 -8.59 42.96 -5.52
N THR A 453 -9.08 41.72 -5.54
CA THR A 453 -9.80 41.14 -6.68
C THR A 453 -11.11 41.89 -6.94
N ALA A 454 -11.88 42.19 -5.88
CA ALA A 454 -13.11 42.96 -5.98
C ALA A 454 -12.83 44.38 -6.50
N ARG A 455 -11.75 45.02 -6.04
CA ARG A 455 -11.35 46.36 -6.49
C ARG A 455 -10.96 46.38 -7.97
N LEU A 456 -10.14 45.41 -8.41
CA LEU A 456 -9.78 45.23 -9.83
C LEU A 456 -11.01 45.01 -10.71
N SER A 457 -12.03 44.30 -10.21
CA SER A 457 -13.29 44.08 -10.93
C SER A 457 -14.20 45.31 -11.03
N GLN A 458 -13.91 46.38 -10.27
CA GLN A 458 -14.66 47.64 -10.28
C GLN A 458 -14.05 48.68 -11.23
N GLU A 459 -12.87 48.43 -11.81
CA GLU A 459 -12.32 49.28 -12.86
C GLU A 459 -13.13 49.09 -14.16
N LYS A 460 -13.99 50.07 -14.46
CA LYS A 460 -14.60 50.21 -15.78
C LYS A 460 -13.53 50.71 -16.75
N TRP A 461 -13.12 49.83 -17.66
CA TRP A 461 -12.31 50.15 -18.84
C TRP A 461 -13.07 51.06 -19.81
#